data_AF-A0A0G1HWF6-F1
#
_entry.id   AF-A0A0G1HWF6-F1
#
_cell.length_a   1.000
_cell.length_b   1.000
_cell.length_c   1.000
_cell.angle_alpha   90.00
_cell.angle_beta   90.00
_cell.angle_gamma   90.00
#
_symmetry.space_group_name_H-M   'P 1'
#
loop_
_entity.id
_entity.type
_entity.pdbx_description
1 polymer ?
#
loop_
_entity_poly.entity_id
_entity_poly.type
_entity_poly.pdbx_seq_one_letter_code
_entity_poly.pdbx_strand_id
1 'polypeptide(L)'
;MVSASAPEWSDKLLRYEVDLGEEIGNRVLFSGIRKWYTPEELIGKNIPVVINLAPKKMGDPSAGSGQGEESQGMCIMVDTKERPFLIFLPDGLELGSVIR
;
A
#
# COMPACT_ATOMS: atom_id res chain seq x y z
N MET A 1 7.65 -3.67 -4.02
CA MET A 1 7.12 -3.82 -2.65
C MET A 1 8.06 -4.70 -1.86
N VAL A 2 8.51 -4.27 -0.67
CA VAL A 2 9.51 -5.00 0.13
C VAL A 2 8.86 -5.89 1.19
N SER A 3 7.74 -5.47 1.78
CA SER A 3 7.00 -6.29 2.74
C SER A 3 5.49 -6.01 2.63
N ALA A 4 4.69 -6.99 3.03
CA ALA A 4 3.24 -6.86 3.16
C ALA A 4 2.75 -7.63 4.39
N SER A 5 1.70 -7.13 5.05
CA SER A 5 1.06 -7.80 6.17
C SER A 5 -0.41 -7.40 6.32
N ALA A 6 -1.16 -8.20 7.07
CA ALA A 6 -2.50 -7.83 7.52
C ALA A 6 -2.40 -7.32 8.97
N PRO A 7 -2.65 -6.03 9.23
CA PRO A 7 -2.61 -5.50 10.58
C PRO A 7 -3.71 -6.12 11.45
N GLU A 8 -3.37 -6.49 12.69
CA GLU A 8 -4.32 -7.09 13.64
C GLU A 8 -5.51 -6.18 13.97
N TRP A 9 -5.30 -4.87 13.87
CA TRP A 9 -6.31 -3.85 14.15
C TRP A 9 -7.26 -3.59 12.97
N SER A 10 -7.12 -4.28 11.82
CA SER A 10 -8.05 -4.11 10.69
C SER A 10 -8.31 -5.39 9.90
N ASP A 11 -9.59 -5.75 9.78
CA ASP A 11 -10.05 -6.85 8.92
C ASP A 11 -10.15 -6.49 7.43
N LYS A 12 -9.95 -5.23 7.08
CA LYS A 12 -10.16 -4.72 5.71
C LYS A 12 -8.87 -4.35 4.99
N LEU A 13 -7.87 -3.89 5.74
CA LEU A 13 -6.67 -3.32 5.17
C LEU A 13 -5.59 -4.37 4.98
N LEU A 14 -4.81 -4.21 3.91
CA LEU A 14 -3.44 -4.70 3.83
C LEU A 14 -2.50 -3.53 4.07
N ARG A 15 -1.45 -3.79 4.83
CA ARG A 15 -0.29 -2.93 5.05
C ARG A 15 0.81 -3.39 4.12
N TYR A 16 1.52 -2.47 3.50
CA TYR A 16 2.73 -2.80 2.77
C TYR A 16 3.76 -1.70 2.88
N GLU A 17 5.01 -2.12 2.89
CA GLU A 17 6.17 -1.26 2.80
C GLU A 17 6.68 -1.29 1.36
N VAL A 18 6.82 -0.12 0.77
CA VAL A 18 7.33 0.06 -0.59
C VAL A 18 8.65 0.80 -0.54
N ASP A 19 9.63 0.27 -1.25
CA ASP A 19 10.90 0.95 -1.52
C ASP A 19 10.74 1.75 -2.81
N LEU A 20 11.06 3.04 -2.74
CA LEU A 20 10.97 4.00 -3.83
C LEU A 20 12.35 4.59 -4.18
N GLY A 21 13.42 3.86 -3.86
CA GLY A 21 14.80 4.25 -4.13
C GLY A 21 15.38 5.18 -3.06
N GLU A 22 16.67 5.48 -3.17
CA GLU A 22 17.44 6.22 -2.16
C GLU A 22 16.96 7.66 -1.95
N GLU A 23 16.47 8.33 -3.00
CA GLU A 23 16.03 9.72 -2.92
C GLU A 23 14.71 9.88 -2.15
N ILE A 24 13.76 8.96 -2.36
CA ILE A 24 12.41 9.05 -1.79
C ILE A 24 12.29 8.24 -0.49
N GLY A 25 13.04 7.13 -0.41
CA GLY A 25 13.06 6.18 0.69
C GLY A 25 11.82 5.29 0.76
N ASN A 26 11.73 4.51 1.84
CA ASN A 26 10.62 3.60 2.08
C ASN A 26 9.35 4.34 2.51
N ARG A 27 8.19 3.84 2.11
CA ARG A 27 6.88 4.34 2.53
C ARG A 27 6.00 3.20 3.01
N VAL A 28 5.25 3.47 4.08
CA VAL A 28 4.17 2.59 4.54
C VAL A 28 2.87 3.02 3.89
N LEU A 29 2.19 2.08 3.24
CA LEU A 29 0.93 2.31 2.56
C LEU A 29 -0.12 1.32 3.05
N PHE A 30 -1.39 1.71 2.94
CA PHE A 30 -2.53 0.86 3.23
C PHE A 30 -3.53 0.85 2.08
N SER A 31 -4.17 -0.28 1.80
CA SER A 31 -5.41 -0.31 1.01
C SER A 31 -6.40 -1.34 1.50
N GLY A 32 -7.68 -1.03 1.34
CA GLY A 32 -8.80 -1.86 1.77
C GLY A 32 -9.06 -3.07 0.88
N ILE A 33 -8.02 -3.84 0.57
CA ILE A 33 -8.07 -4.92 -0.42
C ILE A 33 -7.88 -6.32 0.16
N ARG A 34 -7.86 -6.46 1.49
CA ARG A 34 -7.62 -7.74 2.20
C ARG A 34 -8.61 -8.85 1.84
N LYS A 35 -9.82 -8.49 1.40
CA LYS A 35 -10.84 -9.44 0.94
C LYS A 35 -10.43 -10.18 -0.34
N TRP A 36 -9.54 -9.60 -1.16
CA TRP A 36 -9.26 -10.08 -2.52
C TRP A 36 -7.82 -10.50 -2.76
N TYR A 37 -6.89 -10.12 -1.88
CA TYR A 37 -5.47 -10.42 -2.02
C TYR A 37 -4.88 -10.78 -0.65
N THR A 38 -3.87 -11.64 -0.66
CA THR A 38 -3.04 -11.94 0.50
C THR A 38 -1.71 -11.17 0.45
N PRO A 39 -1.04 -10.94 1.59
CA PRO A 39 0.28 -10.30 1.61
C PRO A 39 1.30 -10.95 0.67
N GLU A 40 1.31 -12.27 0.60
CA GLU A 40 2.29 -13.06 -0.15
C GLU A 40 2.18 -12.84 -1.67
N GLU A 41 0.99 -12.52 -2.17
CA GLU A 41 0.76 -12.21 -3.59
C GLU A 41 1.40 -10.88 -4.03
N LEU A 42 1.69 -10.00 -3.06
CA LEU A 42 2.12 -8.62 -3.31
C LEU A 42 3.62 -8.41 -3.16
N ILE A 43 4.27 -9.23 -2.33
CA ILE A 43 5.71 -9.12 -2.06
C ILE A 43 6.50 -9.30 -3.36
N GLY A 44 7.49 -8.43 -3.57
CA GLY A 44 8.32 -8.44 -4.79
C GLY A 44 7.65 -7.84 -6.03
N LYS A 45 6.39 -7.41 -5.97
CA LYS A 45 5.73 -6.73 -7.09
C LYS A 45 6.07 -5.25 -7.15
N ASN A 46 6.26 -4.74 -8.38
CA ASN A 46 6.34 -3.31 -8.65
C ASN A 46 4.94 -2.74 -8.90
N ILE A 47 4.60 -1.65 -8.23
CA ILE A 47 3.27 -1.05 -8.25
C ILE A 47 3.37 0.48 -8.43
N PRO A 48 2.40 1.10 -9.11
CA PRO A 48 2.28 2.55 -9.15
C PRO A 48 1.75 3.09 -7.82
N VAL A 49 2.42 4.12 -7.29
CA VAL A 49 2.02 4.77 -6.03
C VAL A 49 2.01 6.29 -6.17
N VAL A 50 1.13 6.94 -5.40
CA VAL A 50 1.06 8.39 -5.24
C VAL A 50 1.55 8.74 -3.84
N ILE A 51 2.57 9.60 -3.76
CA ILE A 51 3.27 9.92 -2.50
C ILE A 51 3.22 11.41 -2.13
N ASN A 52 2.59 12.26 -2.93
CA ASN A 52 2.43 13.69 -2.63
C ASN A 52 1.19 13.98 -1.77
N LEU A 53 0.52 12.94 -1.27
CA LEU A 53 -0.62 13.08 -0.37
C LEU A 53 -0.15 13.33 1.06
N ALA A 54 -0.89 14.16 1.80
CA ALA A 54 -0.66 14.28 3.23
C ALA A 54 -0.84 12.90 3.91
N PRO A 55 0.02 12.53 4.86
CA PRO A 55 -0.13 11.29 5.60
C PRO A 55 -1.52 11.18 6.25
N LYS A 56 -2.07 9.97 6.26
CA LYS A 56 -3.38 9.70 6.86
C LYS A 56 -3.26 8.59 7.88
N LYS A 57 -3.67 8.86 9.11
CA LYS A 57 -3.80 7.82 10.14
C LYS A 57 -4.87 6.80 9.75
N MET A 58 -4.46 5.53 9.73
CA MET A 58 -5.30 4.38 9.44
C MET A 58 -5.59 3.63 10.74
N GLY A 59 -6.85 3.27 10.97
CA GLY A 59 -7.31 2.69 12.23
C GLY A 59 -8.48 3.48 12.82
N ASP A 60 -9.28 2.84 13.67
CA ASP A 60 -10.41 3.48 14.31
C ASP A 60 -9.97 4.19 15.60
N PRO A 61 -10.01 5.53 15.66
CA PRO A 61 -9.66 6.27 16.86
C PRO A 61 -10.60 5.99 18.05
N SER A 62 -11.80 5.45 17.79
CA SER A 62 -12.80 5.11 18.81
C SER A 62 -12.69 3.70 19.37
N ALA A 63 -11.88 2.82 18.76
CA ALA A 63 -11.74 1.42 19.17
C ALA A 63 -10.95 1.21 20.48
N GLY A 64 -10.67 2.28 21.24
CA GLY A 64 -10.08 2.23 22.59
C GLY A 64 -8.63 1.74 22.68
N SER A 65 -8.08 1.15 21.62
CA SER A 65 -6.75 0.53 21.63
C SER A 65 -5.61 1.48 21.25
N GLY A 66 -5.90 2.69 20.78
CA GLY A 66 -4.88 3.62 20.26
C GLY A 66 -4.10 3.07 19.06
N GLN A 67 -4.53 1.93 18.50
CA GLN A 67 -3.86 1.22 17.43
C GLN A 67 -4.13 1.87 16.08
N GLY A 68 -3.14 1.80 15.20
CA GLY A 68 -3.18 2.40 13.88
C GLY A 68 -1.83 2.97 13.48
N GLU A 69 -1.60 3.03 12.18
CA GLU A 69 -0.36 3.51 11.57
C GLU A 69 -0.68 4.58 10.54
N GLU A 70 0.32 5.38 10.17
CA GLU A 70 0.14 6.40 9.13
C GLU A 70 0.38 5.80 7.74
N SER A 71 -0.60 5.96 6.85
CA SER A 71 -0.41 5.75 5.41
C SER A 71 0.26 6.98 4.82
N GLN A 72 1.40 6.78 4.15
CA GLN A 72 2.25 7.83 3.58
C GLN A 72 2.12 7.92 2.04
N GLY A 73 0.96 7.54 1.53
CA GLY A 73 0.65 7.52 0.10
C GLY A 73 -0.53 6.61 -0.21
N MET A 74 -0.69 6.31 -1.50
CA MET A 74 -1.76 5.48 -2.02
C MET A 74 -1.26 4.63 -3.20
N CYS A 75 -1.59 3.34 -3.22
CA CYS A 75 -1.40 2.50 -4.40
C CYS A 75 -2.48 2.80 -5.44
N ILE A 76 -2.09 2.93 -6.72
CA ILE A 76 -3.05 3.09 -7.81
C ILE A 76 -3.53 1.71 -8.28
N MET A 77 -4.84 1.59 -8.46
CA MET A 77 -5.53 0.36 -8.82
C MET A 77 -6.66 0.67 -9.79
N VAL A 78 -7.14 -0.35 -10.50
CA VAL A 78 -8.35 -0.25 -11.30
C VAL A 78 -9.52 -0.70 -10.44
N ASP A 79 -10.38 0.23 -10.04
CA ASP A 79 -11.58 -0.11 -9.28
C ASP A 79 -12.73 -0.48 -10.23
N THR A 80 -13.42 -1.57 -9.91
CA THR A 80 -14.53 -2.10 -10.72
C THR A 80 -15.71 -2.41 -9.83
N LYS A 81 -16.87 -2.72 -10.44
CA LYS A 81 -18.07 -3.11 -9.68
C LYS A 81 -17.87 -4.40 -8.86
N GLU A 82 -16.92 -5.25 -9.25
CA GLU A 82 -16.70 -6.55 -8.61
C GLU A 82 -15.61 -6.48 -7.53
N ARG A 83 -14.44 -5.95 -7.90
CA ARG A 83 -13.28 -5.79 -7.01
C ARG A 83 -12.22 -4.85 -7.59
N PRO A 84 -11.30 -4.34 -6.75
CA PRO A 84 -10.11 -3.64 -7.22
C PRO A 84 -9.10 -4.61 -7.86
N PHE A 85 -8.52 -4.19 -8.98
CA PHE A 85 -7.42 -4.86 -9.66
C PHE A 85 -6.11 -4.09 -9.47
N LEU A 86 -5.09 -4.79 -8.98
CA LEU A 86 -3.75 -4.23 -8.86
C LEU A 86 -3.10 -4.05 -10.23
N ILE A 87 -2.39 -2.94 -10.39
CA ILE A 87 -1.56 -2.68 -11.56
C ILE A 87 -0.13 -3.09 -11.19
N PHE A 88 0.40 -4.07 -11.91
CA PHE A 88 1.80 -4.44 -11.78
C PHE A 88 2.62 -3.80 -12.91
N LEU A 89 3.69 -3.13 -12.52
CA LEU A 89 4.65 -2.57 -13.44
C LEU A 89 5.66 -3.66 -13.85
N PRO A 90 6.27 -3.56 -15.04
CA PRO A 90 7.29 -4.51 -15.47
C PRO A 90 8.50 -4.51 -14.53
N ASP A 91 9.25 -5.61 -14.56
CA ASP A 91 10.51 -5.73 -13.84
C ASP A 91 11.61 -4.89 -14.50
N GLY A 92 12.68 -4.61 -13.75
CA GLY A 92 13.85 -3.87 -14.26
C GLY A 92 13.68 -2.35 -14.34
N LEU A 93 12.56 -1.81 -13.87
CA LEU A 93 12.40 -0.37 -13.68
C LEU A 93 13.20 0.10 -12.47
N GLU A 94 13.80 1.28 -12.57
CA GLU A 94 14.45 1.95 -11.45
C GLU A 94 13.39 2.36 -10.40
N LEU A 95 13.62 2.03 -9.14
CA LEU A 95 12.71 2.37 -8.05
C LEU A 95 12.61 3.89 -7.91
N GLY A 96 11.39 4.40 -7.67
CA GLY A 96 11.13 5.83 -7.58
C GLY A 96 10.94 6.54 -8.93
N SER A 97 11.05 5.82 -10.06
CA SER A 97 10.77 6.37 -11.38
C SER A 97 9.42 7.09 -11.45
N VAL A 98 9.43 8.31 -12.01
CA VAL A 98 8.22 9.12 -12.16
C VAL A 98 7.34 8.57 -13.27
N ILE A 99 6.09 8.27 -12.91
CA ILE A 99 5.04 7.87 -13.86
C ILE A 99 4.46 9.14 -14.51
N ARG A 100 4.31 9.12 -15.84
CA ARG A 100 3.80 10.24 -16.65
C ARG A 100 2.57 9.83 -17.46
#